data_AF-A0A452YEK5-F1
#
_entry.id   AF-A0A452YEK5-F1
#
_cell.length_a   1.000
_cell.length_b   1.000
_cell.length_c   1.000
_cell.angle_alpha   90.00
_cell.angle_beta   90.00
_cell.angle_gamma   90.00
#
_symmetry.space_group_name_H-M   'P 1'
#
loop_
_entity.id
_entity.type
_entity.pdbx_description
1 polymer ?
#
loop_
_entity_poly.entity_id
_entity_poly.type
_entity_poly.pdbx_seq_one_letter_code
_entity_poly.pdbx_strand_id
1 'polypeptide(L)'
;MYPHGNKYSTDCISLYLCLGASDELRLESKKVFVMTLSILDQKNGKHLTATSGLWVCNNGCGWGWADFFGLKKLKDPSGGYVVGSSCIVKADLTIIGSSNDG
;
A
#
# COMPACT_ATOMS: atom_id res chain seq x y z
N MET A 1 1.01 -7.28 -2.87
CA MET A 1 -0.42 -7.42 -2.50
C MET A 1 -0.70 -8.85 -2.14
N TYR A 2 -1.42 -9.09 -1.05
CA TYR A 2 -1.88 -10.42 -0.64
C TYR A 2 -3.42 -10.41 -0.55
N PRO A 3 -4.12 -10.97 -1.55
CA PRO A 3 -5.59 -10.88 -1.62
C PRO A 3 -6.31 -11.53 -0.44
N HIS A 4 -5.72 -12.55 0.18
CA HIS A 4 -6.27 -13.26 1.35
C HIS A 4 -5.50 -12.94 2.63
N GLY A 5 -4.78 -11.83 2.59
CA GLY A 5 -3.96 -11.32 3.67
C GLY A 5 -2.78 -12.22 4.03
N ASN A 6 -2.45 -12.29 5.32
CA ASN A 6 -1.27 -13.00 5.83
C ASN A 6 -1.64 -13.94 6.99
N LYS A 7 -0.64 -14.60 7.59
CA LYS A 7 -0.83 -15.57 8.69
C LYS A 7 -1.55 -15.02 9.93
N TYR A 8 -1.65 -13.69 10.07
CA TYR A 8 -2.32 -13.00 11.17
C TYR A 8 -3.62 -12.28 10.76
N SER A 9 -3.83 -12.05 9.46
CA SER A 9 -4.99 -11.36 8.92
C SER A 9 -5.50 -12.12 7.70
N THR A 10 -6.47 -13.00 7.90
CA THR A 10 -6.92 -13.96 6.87
C THR A 10 -8.21 -13.54 6.15
N ASP A 11 -8.93 -12.57 6.72
CA ASP A 11 -10.22 -12.07 6.20
C ASP A 11 -10.12 -10.66 5.61
N CYS A 12 -8.90 -10.17 5.40
CA CYS A 12 -8.61 -8.87 4.79
C CYS A 12 -7.64 -9.04 3.63
N ILE A 13 -7.70 -8.10 2.68
CA ILE A 13 -6.59 -7.89 1.75
C ILE A 13 -5.46 -7.19 2.50
N SER A 14 -4.22 -7.66 2.33
CA SER A 14 -3.04 -6.94 2.78
C SER A 14 -2.39 -6.21 1.61
N LEU A 15 -2.07 -4.93 1.82
CA LEU A 15 -1.35 -4.11 0.86
C LEU A 15 -0.02 -3.67 1.46
N TYR A 16 1.06 -3.89 0.71
CA TYR A 16 2.41 -3.51 1.08
C TYR A 16 3.10 -2.89 -0.13
N LEU A 17 3.86 -1.83 0.11
CA LEU A 17 4.82 -1.25 -0.81
C LEU A 17 6.21 -1.78 -0.45
N CYS A 18 6.88 -2.37 -1.42
CA CYS A 18 8.26 -2.84 -1.29
C CYS A 18 9.10 -2.13 -2.34
N LEU A 19 10.29 -1.67 -1.96
CA LEU A 19 11.22 -1.08 -2.93
C LEU A 19 11.86 -2.18 -3.78
N GLY A 20 11.86 -1.96 -5.09
CA GLY A 20 12.44 -2.86 -6.06
C GLY A 20 13.97 -2.85 -5.98
N ALA A 21 14.60 -3.92 -6.45
CA ALA A 21 16.05 -4.08 -6.32
C ALA A 21 16.88 -2.98 -7.02
N SER A 22 16.30 -2.28 -7.99
CA SER A 22 16.91 -1.24 -8.81
C SER A 22 16.35 0.16 -8.55
N ASP A 23 15.55 0.36 -7.49
CA ASP A 23 15.01 1.69 -7.20
C ASP A 23 16.12 2.66 -6.81
N GLU A 24 16.19 3.82 -7.47
CA GLU A 24 17.05 4.96 -7.11
C GLU A 24 16.84 5.41 -5.64
N LEU A 25 15.69 5.04 -5.06
CA LEU A 25 15.40 5.22 -3.65
C LEU A 25 16.35 4.45 -2.72
N ARG A 26 16.99 3.36 -3.21
CA ARG A 26 17.97 2.54 -2.48
C ARG A 26 19.37 3.16 -2.37
N LEU A 27 19.69 4.18 -3.17
CA LEU A 27 21.04 4.70 -3.21
C LEU A 27 21.31 5.59 -1.99
N GLU A 28 22.05 5.01 -1.03
CA GLU A 28 22.93 5.65 -0.04
C GLU A 28 22.30 6.56 1.02
N SER A 29 21.03 6.94 0.86
CA SER A 29 20.36 7.89 1.75
C SER A 29 19.23 7.24 2.56
N LYS A 30 19.18 7.45 3.88
CA LYS A 30 17.97 7.17 4.68
C LYS A 30 16.90 8.18 4.29
N LYS A 31 15.82 7.70 3.68
CA LYS A 31 14.67 8.55 3.30
C LYS A 31 13.56 8.42 4.32
N VAL A 32 12.98 9.55 4.71
CA VAL A 32 11.74 9.58 5.50
C VAL A 32 10.60 9.90 4.55
N PHE A 33 9.54 9.11 4.60
CA PHE A 33 8.40 9.28 3.71
C PHE A 33 7.07 9.09 4.45
N VAL A 34 6.01 9.64 3.85
CA VAL A 34 4.62 9.29 4.14
C VAL A 34 4.08 8.59 2.91
N MET A 35 3.35 7.50 3.16
CA MET A 35 2.73 6.70 2.11
C MET A 35 1.23 6.70 2.29
N THR A 36 0.53 6.81 1.17
CA THR A 36 -0.91 6.63 1.10
C THR A 36 -1.22 5.51 0.12
N LEU A 37 -1.92 4.47 0.59
CA LEU A 37 -2.43 3.41 -0.27
C LEU A 37 -3.94 3.53 -0.37
N SER A 38 -4.47 3.28 -1.57
CA SER A 38 -5.90 3.36 -1.83
C SER A 38 -6.40 2.25 -2.74
N ILE A 39 -7.66 1.85 -2.56
CA ILE A 39 -8.41 1.03 -3.52
C ILE A 39 -9.52 1.90 -4.12
N LEU A 40 -9.60 1.92 -5.44
CA LEU A 40 -10.63 2.66 -6.17
C LEU A 40 -11.95 1.87 -6.18
N ASP A 41 -13.00 2.50 -5.70
CA ASP A 41 -14.38 2.18 -6.08
C ASP A 41 -14.56 2.62 -7.53
N GLN A 42 -14.50 1.64 -8.43
CA GLN A 42 -14.52 1.84 -9.88
C GLN A 42 -15.89 2.29 -10.39
N LYS A 43 -16.94 2.20 -9.57
CA LYS A 43 -18.30 2.61 -9.94
C LYS A 43 -18.57 4.06 -9.58
N ASN A 44 -18.14 4.49 -8.39
CA ASN A 44 -18.43 5.83 -7.88
C ASN A 44 -17.23 6.79 -7.91
N GLY A 45 -16.05 6.32 -8.32
CA GLY A 45 -14.82 7.13 -8.39
C GLY A 45 -14.22 7.47 -7.02
N LYS A 46 -14.71 6.85 -5.94
CA LYS A 46 -14.25 7.10 -4.57
C LYS A 46 -13.05 6.21 -4.24
N HIS A 47 -12.20 6.68 -3.35
CA HIS A 47 -11.04 5.91 -2.90
C HIS A 47 -11.20 5.55 -1.43
N LEU A 48 -11.09 4.26 -1.12
CA LEU A 48 -10.82 3.81 0.24
C LEU A 48 -9.32 3.96 0.47
N THR A 49 -8.93 4.73 1.48
CA THR A 49 -7.55 5.19 1.64
C THR A 49 -7.04 4.96 3.05
N ALA A 50 -5.77 4.55 3.18
CA ALA A 50 -5.02 4.59 4.43
C ALA A 50 -3.69 5.34 4.22
N THR A 51 -3.36 6.23 5.15
CA THR A 51 -2.13 7.03 5.13
C THR A 51 -1.28 6.66 6.34
N SER A 52 0.03 6.47 6.13
CA SER A 52 0.98 6.15 7.18
C SER A 52 1.36 7.38 8.00
N GLY A 53 1.97 7.13 9.16
CA GLY A 53 2.86 8.11 9.78
C GLY A 53 4.18 8.24 9.02
N LEU A 54 5.19 8.82 9.67
CA LEU A 54 6.55 8.89 9.12
C LEU A 54 7.20 7.52 9.13
N TRP A 55 7.61 7.04 7.96
CA TRP A 55 8.37 5.80 7.81
C TRP A 55 9.77 6.07 7.30
N VAL A 56 10.72 5.30 7.83
CA VAL A 56 12.11 5.35 7.40
C VAL A 56 12.33 4.22 6.40
N CYS A 57 12.75 4.61 5.20
CA CYS A 57 13.23 3.70 4.18
C CYS A 57 14.56 3.10 4.63
N ASN A 58 14.56 1.79 4.92
CA ASN A 58 15.75 0.99 5.14
C ASN A 58 15.77 -0.17 4.13
N ASN A 59 16.96 -0.63 3.77
CA ASN A 59 17.12 -1.65 2.75
C ASN A 59 16.35 -2.94 3.10
N GLY A 60 15.46 -3.36 2.20
CA GLY A 60 14.79 -4.67 2.26
C GLY A 60 13.48 -4.74 3.06
N CYS A 61 12.95 -3.62 3.55
CA CYS A 61 11.66 -3.63 4.24
C CYS A 61 10.50 -3.33 3.28
N GLY A 62 9.43 -4.12 3.39
CA GLY A 62 8.13 -3.78 2.83
C GLY A 62 7.30 -3.09 3.90
N TRP A 63 6.55 -2.07 3.54
CA TRP A 63 5.70 -1.35 4.47
C TRP A 63 4.25 -1.28 3.99
N GLY A 64 3.30 -1.34 4.91
CA GLY A 64 1.88 -1.31 4.58
C GLY A 64 0.98 -1.80 5.71
N TRP A 65 -0.17 -2.33 5.34
CA TRP A 65 -1.20 -2.78 6.27
C TRP A 65 -1.54 -4.25 6.00
N ALA A 66 -1.43 -5.06 7.06
CA ALA A 66 -1.84 -6.47 7.04
C ALA A 66 -3.36 -6.62 6.85
N ASP A 67 -4.13 -5.67 7.38
CA ASP A 67 -5.57 -5.66 7.43
C ASP A 67 -6.16 -4.45 6.71
N PHE A 68 -5.61 -4.11 5.53
CA PHE A 68 -5.96 -2.90 4.78
C PHE A 68 -7.47 -2.78 4.52
N PHE A 69 -8.10 -3.85 4.04
CA PHE A 69 -9.54 -3.84 3.78
C PHE A 69 -10.19 -5.23 3.86
N GLY A 70 -11.36 -5.31 4.48
CA GLY A 70 -12.07 -6.58 4.67
C GLY A 70 -12.50 -7.23 3.35
N LEU A 71 -12.19 -8.52 3.19
CA LEU A 71 -12.48 -9.29 1.97
C LEU A 71 -13.96 -9.32 1.61
N LYS A 72 -14.84 -9.42 2.62
CA LYS A 72 -16.29 -9.41 2.41
C LYS A 72 -16.76 -8.11 1.74
N LYS A 73 -16.24 -6.96 2.19
CA LYS A 73 -16.58 -5.64 1.61
C LYS A 73 -15.89 -5.42 0.26
N LEU A 74 -14.67 -5.93 0.09
CA LEU A 74 -13.95 -5.86 -1.19
C LEU A 74 -14.70 -6.61 -2.30
N LYS A 75 -15.23 -7.79 -1.98
CA LYS A 75 -15.94 -8.65 -2.94
C LYS A 75 -17.41 -8.31 -3.10
N ASP A 76 -17.94 -7.38 -2.31
CA ASP A 76 -19.32 -6.93 -2.43
C ASP A 76 -19.50 -6.18 -3.77
N PRO A 77 -20.29 -6.72 -4.71
CA PRO A 77 -20.49 -6.09 -6.01
C PRO A 77 -21.09 -4.67 -5.90
N SER A 78 -21.78 -4.33 -4.81
CA SER A 78 -22.33 -3.00 -4.59
C SER A 78 -21.27 -1.96 -4.27
N GLY A 79 -20.13 -2.37 -3.68
CA GLY A 79 -19.05 -1.48 -3.27
C GLY A 79 -18.12 -1.02 -4.38
N GLY A 80 -18.16 -1.67 -5.55
CA GLY A 80 -17.43 -1.23 -6.76
C GLY A 80 -15.91 -1.39 -6.72
N TYR A 81 -15.33 -1.96 -5.67
CA TYR A 81 -13.88 -2.15 -5.53
C TYR A 81 -13.32 -3.23 -6.47
N VAL A 82 -14.11 -4.26 -6.77
CA VAL A 82 -13.80 -5.29 -7.76
C VAL A 82 -14.86 -5.25 -8.87
N VAL A 83 -14.42 -5.02 -10.11
CA VAL A 83 -15.27 -5.04 -11.30
C VAL A 83 -14.73 -6.11 -12.25
N GLY A 84 -15.53 -7.14 -12.51
CA GLY A 84 -15.07 -8.35 -13.18
C GLY A 84 -14.00 -9.06 -12.34
N SER A 85 -12.79 -9.19 -12.88
CA SER A 85 -11.61 -9.75 -12.20
C SER A 85 -10.58 -8.69 -11.81
N SER A 86 -10.94 -7.41 -11.85
CA SER A 86 -10.00 -6.29 -11.72
C SER A 86 -10.22 -5.48 -10.45
N CYS A 87 -9.13 -5.15 -9.77
CA CYS A 87 -9.06 -4.25 -8.63
C CYS A 87 -7.98 -3.20 -8.90
N ILE A 88 -8.29 -1.92 -8.72
CA ILE A 88 -7.34 -0.83 -8.98
C ILE A 88 -6.83 -0.31 -7.64
N VAL A 89 -5.52 -0.42 -7.46
CA VAL A 89 -4.79 0.07 -6.28
C VAL A 89 -3.95 1.27 -6.70
N LYS A 90 -3.97 2.31 -5.86
CA LYS A 90 -3.10 3.49 -5.98
C LYS A 90 -2.13 3.51 -4.83
N ALA A 91 -0.89 3.92 -5.11
CA ALA A 91 0.12 4.22 -4.10
C ALA A 91 0.66 5.62 -4.35
N ASP A 92 0.48 6.52 -3.39
CA ASP A 92 1.13 7.81 -3.35
C ASP A 92 2.24 7.77 -2.30
N LEU A 93 3.44 8.22 -2.69
CA LEU A 93 4.62 8.25 -1.85
C LEU A 93 5.18 9.67 -1.82
N THR A 94 5.26 10.26 -0.64
CA THR A 94 5.81 11.60 -0.44
C THR A 94 7.08 11.49 0.40
N ILE A 95 8.22 11.82 -0.18
CA ILE A 95 9.50 11.92 0.54
C ILE A 95 9.50 13.26 1.29
N ILE A 96 9.66 13.19 2.60
CA ILE A 96 9.66 14.35 3.50
C ILE A 96 11.10 14.76 3.85
N GLY A 97 12.03 13.82 3.80
CA GLY A 97 13.44 14.11 4.02
C GLY A 97 14.35 12.99 3.54
N SER A 98 15.61 13.33 3.35
CA SER A 98 16.69 12.40 3.03
C SER A 98 17.94 12.81 3.80
N SER A 99 18.64 11.83 4.37
CA SER A 99 19.98 12.02 4.91
C SER A 99 20.95 11.10 4.17
N ASN A 100 22.14 11.63 3.88
CA ASN A 100 23.24 10.91 3.23
C ASN A 100 24.33 10.52 4.25
N ASP A 101 24.00 10.37 5.53
CA ASP A 101 24.97 10.01 6.56
C ASP A 101 25.49 8.59 6.30
N GLY A 102 26.59 8.51 5.54
CA GLY A 102 27.50 7.38 5.38
C GLY A 102 28.75 7.58 6.21
#